data_AF-A0A517YIK1-F1
#
_entry.id   AF-A0A517YIK1-F1
#
_cell.length_a   1.000
_cell.length_b   1.000
_cell.length_c   1.000
_cell.angle_alpha   90.00
_cell.angle_beta   90.00
_cell.angle_gamma   90.00
#
_symmetry.space_group_name_H-M   'P 1'
#
loop_
_entity.id
_entity.type
_entity.pdbx_description
1 polymer ?
#
loop_
_entity_poly.entity_id
_entity_poly.type
_entity_poly.pdbx_seq_one_letter_code
_entity_poly.pdbx_strand_id
1 'polypeptide(L)'
;MKASIQIALALVCFVSVILAGCDGTPKPPASLPTQTALSVDEWKKMTDIPEKYDGVTLDRLRMADPRLKNERAWQAFMKQNVIPERKKDIPGSPG
;
A
#
# COMPACT_ATOMS: atom_id res chain seq x y z
N MET A 1 14.38 49.82 -30.38
CA MET A 1 14.84 48.44 -30.65
C MET A 1 15.30 47.75 -29.35
N LYS A 2 14.45 47.69 -28.32
CA LYS A 2 14.79 47.14 -26.99
C LYS A 2 13.71 46.20 -26.43
N ALA A 3 12.46 46.36 -26.87
CA ALA A 3 11.34 45.50 -26.46
C ALA A 3 11.31 44.14 -27.18
N SER A 4 11.79 44.06 -28.43
CA SER A 4 11.78 42.81 -29.20
C SER A 4 12.76 41.75 -28.68
N ILE A 5 13.83 42.18 -27.99
CA ILE A 5 14.85 41.29 -27.40
C ILE A 5 14.36 40.68 -26.09
N GLN A 6 13.54 41.40 -25.31
CA GLN A 6 12.98 40.92 -24.04
C GLN A 6 11.95 39.80 -24.26
N ILE A 7 11.14 39.90 -25.31
CA ILE A 7 10.11 38.90 -25.65
C ILE A 7 10.76 37.61 -26.17
N ALA A 8 11.83 37.73 -26.97
CA ALA A 8 12.58 36.56 -27.47
C ALA A 8 13.25 35.78 -26.33
N LEU A 9 13.79 36.48 -25.32
CA LEU A 9 14.45 35.85 -24.17
C LEU A 9 13.46 35.11 -23.26
N ALA A 10 12.26 35.68 -23.04
CA ALA A 10 11.23 35.04 -22.23
C ALA A 10 10.65 33.77 -22.89
N LEU A 11 10.56 33.76 -24.23
CA LEU A 11 10.00 32.64 -24.99
C LEU A 11 10.99 31.46 -25.10
N VAL A 12 12.29 31.75 -25.15
CA VAL A 12 13.36 30.72 -25.11
C VAL A 12 13.42 30.03 -23.75
N CYS A 13 13.24 30.76 -22.64
CA CYS A 13 13.24 30.16 -21.30
C CYS A 13 12.04 29.23 -21.05
N PHE A 14 10.88 29.50 -21.66
CA PHE A 14 9.68 28.67 -21.46
C PHE A 14 9.79 27.31 -22.19
N VAL A 15 10.50 27.25 -23.31
CA VAL A 15 10.69 26.02 -24.10
C VAL A 15 11.68 25.06 -23.42
N SER A 16 12.65 25.57 -22.66
CA SER A 16 13.66 24.74 -21.97
C SER A 16 13.10 23.93 -20.79
N VAL A 17 11.97 24.33 -20.21
CA VAL A 17 11.35 23.62 -19.08
C VAL A 17 10.59 22.37 -19.54
N ILE A 18 10.15 22.31 -20.80
CA ILE A 18 9.36 21.19 -21.33
C ILE A 18 10.26 20.02 -21.79
N LEU A 19 11.55 20.27 -22.02
CA LEU A 19 12.50 19.25 -22.52
C LEU A 19 13.43 18.65 -21.46
N ALA A 20 13.23 18.95 -20.17
CA ALA A 20 13.79 18.13 -19.09
C ALA A 20 12.92 16.89 -18.80
N GLY A 21 12.33 16.30 -19.84
CA GLY A 21 11.82 14.93 -19.84
C GLY A 21 12.99 13.97 -19.94
N CYS A 22 13.69 13.81 -18.82
CA CYS A 22 14.79 12.88 -18.67
C CYS A 22 14.31 11.46 -18.99
N ASP A 23 14.97 10.84 -19.97
CA ASP A 23 15.18 9.41 -20.14
C ASP A 23 14.09 8.47 -19.60
N GLY A 24 13.16 8.08 -20.47
CA GLY A 24 13.36 6.86 -21.25
C GLY A 24 13.48 5.51 -20.53
N THR A 25 13.25 5.43 -19.22
CA THR A 25 13.00 4.15 -18.56
C THR A 25 11.67 4.26 -17.82
N PRO A 26 10.64 3.47 -18.15
CA PRO A 26 9.58 3.20 -17.20
C PRO A 26 10.27 2.45 -16.05
N LYS A 27 10.79 3.21 -15.07
CA LYS A 27 10.92 2.67 -13.72
C LYS A 27 9.48 2.24 -13.42
N PRO A 28 9.20 0.93 -13.27
CA PRO A 28 7.89 0.52 -12.81
C PRO A 28 7.59 1.43 -11.61
N PRO A 29 6.40 2.05 -11.52
CA PRO A 29 6.06 2.88 -10.37
C PRO A 29 6.53 2.08 -9.18
N ALA A 30 7.52 2.60 -8.43
CA ALA A 30 8.24 1.82 -7.43
C ALA A 30 7.17 1.04 -6.69
N SER A 31 7.06 -0.26 -6.97
CA SER A 31 5.85 -0.99 -6.62
C SER A 31 5.84 -0.84 -5.12
N LEU A 32 4.90 -0.01 -4.60
CA LEU A 32 4.66 0.12 -3.17
C LEU A 32 4.69 -1.30 -2.70
N PRO A 33 5.73 -1.71 -1.95
CA PRO A 33 6.27 -3.07 -1.96
C PRO A 33 5.09 -3.99 -2.05
N THR A 34 4.84 -4.56 -3.25
CA THR A 34 3.53 -5.15 -3.60
C THR A 34 3.15 -5.96 -2.40
N GLN A 35 2.23 -5.45 -1.55
CA GLN A 35 2.21 -5.93 -0.18
C GLN A 35 1.81 -7.38 -0.29
N THR A 36 2.79 -8.28 -0.11
CA THR A 36 2.63 -9.65 -0.60
C THR A 36 1.39 -10.18 0.07
N ALA A 37 0.41 -10.59 -0.74
CA ALA A 37 -0.86 -11.10 -0.26
C ALA A 37 -0.56 -12.16 0.81
N LEU A 38 -1.03 -11.92 2.04
CA LEU A 38 -0.74 -12.79 3.17
C LEU A 38 -1.86 -13.81 3.29
N SER A 39 -1.55 -15.09 3.11
CA SER A 39 -2.56 -16.13 3.29
C SER A 39 -2.89 -16.35 4.77
N VAL A 40 -4.06 -16.92 5.05
CA VAL A 40 -4.49 -17.25 6.43
C VAL A 40 -3.52 -18.21 7.11
N ASP A 41 -2.96 -19.17 6.36
CA ASP A 41 -2.05 -20.17 6.91
C ASP A 41 -0.67 -19.58 7.23
N GLU A 42 -0.19 -18.62 6.45
CA GLU A 42 1.04 -17.87 6.74
C GLU A 42 0.85 -16.96 7.94
N TRP A 43 -0.27 -16.23 8.00
CA TRP A 43 -0.63 -15.39 9.13
C TRP A 43 -0.71 -16.16 10.45
N LYS A 44 -1.30 -17.36 10.47
CA LYS A 44 -1.35 -18.21 11.67
C LYS A 44 0.03 -18.60 12.17
N LYS A 45 1.01 -18.74 11.26
CA LYS A 45 2.40 -19.11 11.58
C LYS A 45 3.25 -17.92 12.04
N MET A 46 2.76 -16.68 11.95
CA MET A 46 3.50 -15.52 12.42
C MET A 46 3.74 -15.61 13.92
N THR A 47 4.99 -15.44 14.32
CA THR A 47 5.43 -15.49 15.72
C THR A 47 5.52 -14.10 16.36
N ASP A 48 5.65 -13.05 15.55
CA ASP A 48 5.56 -11.66 16.01
C ASP A 48 4.08 -11.31 16.25
N ILE A 49 3.65 -11.41 17.51
CA ILE A 49 2.26 -11.20 17.92
C ILE A 49 1.78 -9.76 17.67
N PRO A 50 2.52 -8.70 18.04
CA PRO A 50 2.18 -7.33 17.67
C PRO A 50 1.95 -7.14 16.17
N GLU A 51 2.86 -7.62 15.32
CA GLU A 51 2.74 -7.48 13.86
C GLU A 51 1.60 -8.33 13.28
N LYS A 52 1.40 -9.55 13.81
CA LYS A 52 0.34 -10.48 13.37
C LYS A 52 -1.05 -9.86 13.44
N TYR A 53 -1.31 -9.03 14.45
CA TYR A 53 -2.62 -8.40 14.67
C TYR A 53 -2.66 -6.92 14.28
N ASP A 54 -1.60 -6.40 13.65
CA ASP A 54 -1.59 -5.03 13.16
C ASP A 54 -2.55 -4.84 11.98
N GLY A 55 -3.04 -3.61 11.82
CA GLY A 55 -3.95 -3.23 10.75
C GLY A 55 -3.37 -3.54 9.36
N VAL A 56 -2.08 -3.29 9.14
CA VAL A 56 -1.43 -3.54 7.85
C VAL A 56 -1.44 -5.04 7.51
N THR A 57 -1.13 -5.90 8.48
CA THR A 57 -1.13 -7.35 8.30
C THR A 57 -2.52 -7.89 8.01
N LEU A 58 -3.53 -7.40 8.74
CA LEU A 58 -4.93 -7.79 8.53
C LEU A 58 -5.47 -7.29 7.18
N ASP A 59 -5.06 -6.10 6.74
CA ASP A 59 -5.43 -5.58 5.42
C ASP A 59 -4.80 -6.41 4.29
N ARG A 60 -3.54 -6.83 4.44
CA ARG A 60 -2.89 -7.75 3.49
C ARG A 60 -3.64 -9.08 3.38
N LEU A 61 -4.14 -9.56 4.51
CA LEU A 61 -4.95 -10.77 4.57
C LEU A 61 -6.31 -10.59 3.87
N ARG A 62 -6.94 -9.43 4.07
CA ARG A 62 -8.18 -9.04 3.38
C ARG A 62 -8.00 -8.88 1.86
N MET A 63 -6.83 -8.42 1.42
CA MET A 63 -6.50 -8.29 0.00
C MET A 63 -6.21 -9.64 -0.67
N ALA A 64 -5.65 -10.60 0.09
CA ALA A 64 -5.27 -11.91 -0.41
C ALA A 64 -6.47 -12.80 -0.80
N ASP A 65 -7.59 -12.69 -0.09
CA ASP A 65 -8.81 -13.45 -0.39
C ASP A 65 -9.94 -12.51 -0.85
N PRO A 66 -10.36 -12.57 -2.13
CA PRO A 66 -11.47 -11.76 -2.65
C PRO A 66 -12.76 -11.87 -1.83
N ARG A 67 -13.00 -13.00 -1.15
CA ARG A 67 -14.19 -13.21 -0.31
C ARG A 67 -14.18 -12.32 0.93
N LEU A 68 -12.99 -11.97 1.43
CA LEU A 68 -12.81 -11.11 2.60
C LEU A 68 -12.94 -9.62 2.27
N LYS A 69 -12.96 -9.23 0.99
CA LYS A 69 -13.20 -7.83 0.59
C LYS A 69 -14.58 -7.35 1.02
N ASN A 70 -15.58 -8.23 1.01
CA ASN A 70 -16.91 -7.92 1.52
C ASN A 70 -16.89 -7.71 3.05
N GLU A 71 -17.46 -6.61 3.53
CA GLU A 71 -17.42 -6.25 4.95
C GLU A 71 -18.08 -7.30 5.85
N ARG A 72 -19.22 -7.87 5.44
CA ARG A 72 -19.89 -8.91 6.24
C ARG A 72 -19.04 -10.17 6.35
N ALA A 73 -18.40 -10.58 5.26
CA ALA A 73 -17.49 -11.72 5.25
C ALA A 73 -16.22 -11.43 6.07
N TRP A 74 -15.70 -10.21 6.02
CA TRP A 74 -14.58 -9.77 6.85
C TRP A 74 -14.91 -9.86 8.35
N GLN A 75 -16.06 -9.32 8.77
CA GLN A 75 -16.50 -9.39 10.16
C GLN A 75 -16.73 -10.84 10.63
N ALA A 76 -17.26 -11.71 9.77
CA ALA A 76 -17.40 -13.13 10.08
C ALA A 76 -16.03 -13.80 10.25
N PHE A 77 -15.09 -13.50 9.34
CA PHE A 77 -13.72 -14.00 9.42
C PHE A 77 -13.01 -13.54 10.70
N MET A 78 -13.12 -12.26 11.06
CA MET A 78 -12.57 -11.71 12.30
C MET A 78 -13.08 -12.47 13.53
N LYS A 79 -14.40 -12.71 13.61
CA LYS A 79 -15.02 -13.43 14.74
C LYS A 79 -14.66 -14.90 14.81
N GLN A 80 -14.51 -15.56 13.67
CA GLN A 80 -14.28 -17.00 13.59
C GLN A 80 -12.80 -17.40 13.63
N ASN A 81 -11.91 -16.52 13.18
CA ASN A 81 -10.48 -16.82 13.02
C ASN A 81 -9.62 -15.87 13.86
N VAL A 82 -9.73 -14.56 13.64
CA VAL A 82 -8.81 -13.59 14.25
C VAL A 82 -8.97 -13.49 15.76
N ILE A 83 -10.20 -13.31 16.25
CA ILE A 83 -10.48 -13.18 17.69
C ILE A 83 -10.13 -14.46 18.45
N PRO A 84 -10.55 -15.67 18.03
CA PRO A 84 -10.18 -16.91 18.73
C PRO A 84 -8.68 -17.15 18.74
N GLU A 85 -7.98 -16.87 17.63
CA GLU A 85 -6.52 -16.99 17.58
C GLU A 85 -5.86 -15.96 18.51
N ARG A 86 -6.32 -14.70 18.50
CA ARG A 86 -5.78 -13.65 19.38
C ARG A 86 -5.94 -13.98 20.85
N LYS A 87 -7.03 -14.65 21.23
CA LYS A 87 -7.23 -15.12 22.60
C LYS A 87 -6.25 -16.21 23.01
N LYS A 88 -5.77 -17.03 22.07
CA LYS A 88 -4.73 -18.05 22.32
C LYS A 88 -3.36 -17.38 22.47
N ASP A 89 -3.06 -16.43 21.59
CA ASP A 89 -1.76 -15.76 21.54
C ASP A 89 -1.58 -14.71 22.65
N ILE A 90 -2.68 -14.04 23.04
CA ILE A 90 -2.71 -12.98 24.06
C ILE A 90 -3.83 -13.31 25.08
N PRO A 91 -3.53 -14.14 26.10
CA PRO A 91 -4.50 -14.46 27.14
C PRO A 91 -4.90 -13.20 27.92
N GLY A 92 -6.21 -12.98 28.10
CA GLY A 92 -6.76 -11.85 28.85
C GLY A 92 -7.07 -10.59 28.03
N SER A 93 -6.85 -10.58 26.71
CA SER A 93 -7.27 -9.46 25.87
C SER A 93 -8.81 -9.36 25.80
N PRO A 94 -9.43 -8.19 26.07
CA PRO A 94 -10.82 -7.95 25.70
C PRO A 94 -10.92 -8.04 24.17
N GLY A 95 -11.92 -8.79 23.69
CA GLY A 95 -12.18 -9.05 22.27
C GLY A 95 -13.12 -8.04 21.66
#